data_AF-B4WME3-F1
#
_entry.id   AF-B4WME3-F1
#
_cell.length_a   1.000
_cell.length_b   1.000
_cell.length_c   1.000
_cell.angle_alpha   90.00
_cell.angle_beta   90.00
_cell.angle_gamma   90.00
#
_symmetry.space_group_name_H-M   'P 1'
#
loop_
_entity.id
_entity.type
_entity.pdbx_description
1 polymer ?
#
loop_
_entity_poly.entity_id
_entity_poly.type
_entity_poly.pdbx_seq_one_letter_code
_entity_poly.pdbx_strand_id
1 'polypeptide(L)'
;MPSKKISPNEQAFLEKVMQRSSIPDIYDARDITIVVLRSLRDLMSTDLADRTEADFSDEKIALLWKDDNPIVAALSKLRPPLNIDTETFLRRIRQEGGVPKDVSPESAVIAVFSAVREELSPERNKEIAGYLPDGLKVMWEQI
;
A
#
# COMPACT_ATOMS: atom_id res chain seq x y z
N MET A 1 -19.10 -13.02 -1.90
CA MET A 1 -17.99 -13.80 -1.33
C MET A 1 -18.05 -13.65 0.18
N PRO A 2 -17.85 -14.70 0.99
CA PRO A 2 -17.86 -14.53 2.45
C PRO A 2 -16.73 -13.56 2.84
N SER A 3 -17.04 -12.48 3.55
CA SER A 3 -16.03 -11.56 4.06
C SER A 3 -15.00 -12.36 4.85
N LYS A 4 -13.78 -12.47 4.32
CA LYS A 4 -12.62 -13.03 5.03
C LYS A 4 -12.55 -12.26 6.35
N LYS A 5 -12.70 -12.97 7.48
CA LYS A 5 -12.74 -12.35 8.81
C LYS A 5 -11.45 -11.54 9.00
N ILE A 6 -11.60 -10.26 9.32
CA ILE A 6 -10.49 -9.38 9.67
C ILE A 6 -9.92 -9.85 11.01
N SER A 7 -8.61 -10.04 11.11
CA SER A 7 -7.96 -10.41 12.36
C SER A 7 -7.82 -9.19 13.29
N PRO A 8 -7.60 -9.36 14.61
CA PRO A 8 -7.39 -8.21 15.50
C PRO A 8 -6.23 -7.29 15.09
N ASN A 9 -5.13 -7.85 14.57
CA ASN A 9 -3.97 -7.08 14.13
C ASN A 9 -4.25 -6.36 12.80
N GLU A 10 -4.90 -7.04 11.85
CA GLU A 10 -5.36 -6.42 10.60
C GLU A 10 -6.35 -5.30 10.89
N GLN A 11 -7.25 -5.51 11.86
CA GLN A 11 -8.20 -4.49 12.31
C GLN A 11 -7.48 -3.27 12.89
N ALA A 12 -6.53 -3.47 13.81
CA ALA A 12 -5.77 -2.37 14.40
C ALA A 12 -4.97 -1.58 13.33
N PHE A 13 -4.40 -2.29 12.35
CA PHE A 13 -3.73 -1.67 11.21
C PHE A 13 -4.70 -0.80 10.39
N LEU A 14 -5.86 -1.33 10.03
CA LEU A 14 -6.86 -0.62 9.21
C LEU A 14 -7.52 0.54 9.98
N GLU A 15 -7.70 0.41 11.30
CA GLU A 15 -8.19 1.50 12.15
C GLU A 15 -7.20 2.69 12.16
N LYS A 16 -5.88 2.44 12.15
CA LYS A 16 -4.89 3.53 11.97
C LYS A 16 -5.07 4.24 10.63
N VAL A 17 -5.30 3.48 9.56
CA VAL A 17 -5.57 4.05 8.22
C VAL A 17 -6.83 4.91 8.26
N MET A 18 -7.93 4.39 8.79
CA MET A 18 -9.19 5.12 8.94
C MET A 18 -9.03 6.43 9.72
N GLN A 19 -8.35 6.39 10.88
CA GLN A 19 -8.13 7.56 11.72
C GLN A 19 -7.33 8.66 11.01
N ARG A 20 -6.38 8.28 10.15
CA ARG A 20 -5.47 9.21 9.45
C ARG A 20 -6.05 9.80 8.18
N SER A 21 -7.05 9.17 7.56
CA SER A 21 -7.65 9.62 6.30
C SER A 21 -9.16 9.86 6.34
N SER A 22 -9.79 9.78 7.53
CA SER A 22 -11.24 9.93 7.69
C SER A 22 -12.08 8.96 6.86
N ILE A 23 -11.54 7.77 6.54
CA ILE A 23 -12.30 6.71 5.86
C ILE A 23 -13.29 6.11 6.88
N PRO A 24 -14.60 6.09 6.60
CA PRO A 24 -15.62 5.73 7.60
C PRO A 24 -15.80 4.23 7.80
N ASP A 25 -15.44 3.41 6.79
CA ASP A 25 -15.65 1.96 6.80
C ASP A 25 -14.33 1.18 6.72
N ILE A 26 -14.23 0.10 7.49
CA ILE A 26 -13.01 -0.70 7.58
C ILE A 26 -12.74 -1.52 6.31
N TYR A 27 -13.78 -1.91 5.57
CA TYR A 27 -13.62 -2.62 4.31
C TYR A 27 -13.18 -1.67 3.20
N ASP A 28 -13.71 -0.44 3.16
CA ASP A 28 -13.19 0.61 2.29
C ASP A 28 -11.71 0.89 2.59
N ALA A 29 -11.35 1.00 3.88
CA ALA A 29 -9.96 1.20 4.29
C ALA A 29 -9.05 0.04 3.82
N ARG A 30 -9.55 -1.20 3.88
CA ARG A 30 -8.82 -2.38 3.40
C ARG A 30 -8.64 -2.37 1.89
N ASP A 31 -9.69 -2.10 1.14
CA ASP A 31 -9.64 -2.11 -0.32
C ASP A 31 -8.72 -0.99 -0.83
N ILE A 32 -8.81 0.21 -0.25
CA ILE A 32 -7.89 1.32 -0.53
C ILE A 32 -6.45 0.93 -0.19
N THR A 33 -6.22 0.32 0.98
CA THR A 33 -4.89 -0.16 1.37
C THR A 33 -4.33 -1.11 0.33
N ILE A 34 -5.08 -2.13 -0.09
CA ILE A 34 -4.65 -3.10 -1.09
C ILE A 34 -4.27 -2.41 -2.41
N VAL A 35 -5.06 -1.42 -2.86
CA VAL A 35 -4.77 -0.67 -4.08
C VAL A 35 -3.51 0.19 -3.95
N VAL A 36 -3.31 0.87 -2.81
CA VAL A 36 -2.11 1.65 -2.54
C VAL A 36 -0.87 0.75 -2.50
N LEU A 37 -0.93 -0.38 -1.79
CA LEU A 37 0.21 -1.30 -1.68
C LEU A 37 0.53 -1.97 -3.02
N ARG A 38 -0.49 -2.34 -3.81
CA ARG A 38 -0.27 -2.84 -5.18
C ARG A 38 0.37 -1.78 -6.07
N SER A 39 -0.12 -0.55 -6.01
CA SER A 39 0.45 0.55 -6.79
C SER A 39 1.89 0.86 -6.36
N LEU A 40 2.19 0.74 -5.06
CA LEU A 40 3.54 0.88 -4.53
C LEU A 40 4.47 -0.22 -5.04
N ARG A 41 4.02 -1.49 -4.99
CA ARG A 41 4.77 -2.63 -5.56
C ARG A 41 5.08 -2.44 -7.04
N ASP A 42 4.15 -1.89 -7.80
CA ASP A 42 4.33 -1.64 -9.23
C ASP A 42 5.48 -0.64 -9.52
N LEU A 43 5.87 0.22 -8.56
CA LEU A 43 6.97 1.18 -8.69
C LEU A 43 8.36 0.60 -8.40
N MET A 44 8.44 -0.59 -7.82
CA MET A 44 9.69 -1.18 -7.33
C MET A 44 10.05 -2.48 -8.05
N SER A 45 11.28 -2.95 -7.86
CA SER A 45 11.72 -4.25 -8.37
C SER A 45 11.01 -5.39 -7.64
N THR A 46 10.88 -6.54 -8.30
CA THR A 46 10.31 -7.75 -7.67
C THR A 46 11.09 -8.15 -6.42
N ASP A 47 12.41 -8.06 -6.45
CA ASP A 47 13.26 -8.38 -5.30
C ASP A 47 12.98 -7.47 -4.10
N LEU A 48 12.81 -6.15 -4.33
CA LEU A 48 12.42 -5.24 -3.26
C LEU A 48 11.00 -5.55 -2.78
N ALA A 49 10.06 -5.85 -3.68
CA ALA A 49 8.70 -6.20 -3.28
C ALA A 49 8.63 -7.46 -2.41
N ASP A 50 9.38 -8.51 -2.78
CA ASP A 50 9.48 -9.78 -2.03
C ASP A 50 10.13 -9.56 -0.66
N ARG A 51 11.23 -8.79 -0.61
CA ARG A 51 11.88 -8.48 0.67
C ARG A 51 11.05 -7.54 1.54
N THR A 52 10.14 -6.75 0.96
CA THR A 52 9.15 -5.94 1.71
C THR A 52 8.09 -6.85 2.33
N GLU A 53 7.58 -7.85 1.58
CA GLU A 53 6.63 -8.84 2.09
C GLU A 53 7.21 -9.57 3.32
N ALA A 54 8.48 -9.97 3.24
CA ALA A 54 9.16 -10.70 4.31
C ALA A 54 9.46 -9.86 5.58
N ASP A 55 9.34 -8.53 5.50
CA ASP A 55 9.64 -7.62 6.62
C ASP A 55 8.43 -7.44 7.55
N PHE A 56 7.21 -7.74 7.05
CA PHE A 56 6.00 -7.73 7.87
C PHE A 56 6.04 -8.85 8.91
N SER A 57 5.86 -8.49 10.18
CA SER A 57 5.83 -9.47 11.29
C SER A 57 4.51 -10.24 11.40
N ASP A 58 3.41 -9.66 10.92
CA ASP A 58 2.07 -10.26 10.94
C ASP A 58 1.66 -10.76 9.55
N GLU A 59 1.31 -12.04 9.46
CA GLU A 59 0.90 -12.68 8.20
C GLU A 59 -0.36 -12.04 7.59
N LYS A 60 -1.31 -11.57 8.40
CA LYS A 60 -2.56 -10.98 7.90
C LYS A 60 -2.33 -9.58 7.33
N ILE A 61 -1.43 -8.81 7.94
CA ILE A 61 -0.99 -7.54 7.37
C ILE A 61 -0.17 -7.78 6.09
N ALA A 62 0.73 -8.77 6.09
CA ALA A 62 1.48 -9.16 4.90
C ALA A 62 0.57 -9.57 3.73
N LEU A 63 -0.61 -10.16 4.00
CA LEU A 63 -1.59 -10.47 2.96
C LEU A 63 -2.19 -9.23 2.27
N LEU A 64 -2.23 -8.06 2.92
CA LEU A 64 -2.61 -6.79 2.27
C LEU A 64 -1.54 -6.36 1.25
N TRP A 65 -0.28 -6.74 1.49
CA TRP A 65 0.84 -6.56 0.58
C TRP A 65 0.92 -7.63 -0.52
N LYS A 66 0.34 -8.82 -0.33
CA LYS A 66 0.44 -9.85 -1.36
C LYS A 66 -0.44 -9.51 -2.57
N ASP A 67 0.06 -9.73 -3.79
CA ASP A 67 -0.82 -9.83 -4.96
C ASP A 67 -1.40 -11.24 -5.03
N ASP A 68 -2.72 -11.37 -5.05
CA ASP A 68 -3.42 -12.65 -5.08
C ASP A 68 -3.34 -13.35 -6.45
N ASN A 69 -2.67 -12.79 -7.46
CA ASN A 69 -2.55 -13.41 -8.78
C ASN A 69 -1.26 -14.25 -8.96
N PRO A 70 -1.32 -15.59 -8.83
CA PRO A 70 -0.14 -16.46 -8.93
C PRO A 70 0.52 -16.47 -10.32
N ILE A 71 -0.23 -16.16 -11.38
CA ILE A 71 0.32 -16.07 -12.75
C ILE A 71 1.14 -14.79 -12.89
N VAL A 72 0.62 -13.68 -12.34
CA VAL A 72 1.33 -12.40 -12.31
C VAL A 72 2.58 -12.51 -11.44
N ALA A 73 2.51 -13.18 -10.28
CA ALA A 73 3.67 -13.43 -9.44
C ALA A 73 4.78 -14.19 -10.18
N ALA A 74 4.44 -15.23 -10.95
CA ALA A 74 5.41 -15.98 -11.76
C ALA A 74 6.03 -15.15 -12.90
N LEU A 75 5.26 -14.26 -13.54
CA LEU A 75 5.71 -13.41 -14.65
C LEU A 75 6.36 -12.09 -14.18
N SER A 76 6.13 -11.68 -12.93
CA SER A 76 6.59 -10.41 -12.37
C SER A 76 8.11 -10.28 -12.39
N LYS A 77 8.84 -11.39 -12.27
CA LYS A 77 10.32 -11.44 -12.32
C LYS A 77 10.92 -10.88 -13.62
N LEU A 78 10.12 -10.73 -14.68
CA LEU A 78 10.52 -10.19 -15.97
C LEU A 78 9.96 -8.79 -16.24
N ARG A 79 9.08 -8.27 -15.38
CA ARG A 79 8.43 -6.97 -15.57
C ARG A 79 9.31 -5.87 -14.94
N PRO A 80 9.75 -4.86 -15.70
CA PRO A 80 10.43 -3.71 -15.11
C PRO A 80 9.48 -2.90 -14.23
N PRO A 81 9.99 -2.19 -13.21
CA PRO A 81 9.18 -1.25 -12.43
C PRO A 81 8.46 -0.25 -13.34
N LEU A 82 7.23 0.10 -13.00
CA LEU A 82 6.47 1.13 -13.71
C LEU A 82 7.07 2.50 -13.43
N ASN A 83 7.36 3.24 -14.49
CA ASN A 83 7.72 4.64 -14.40
C ASN A 83 6.45 5.50 -14.58
N ILE A 84 5.78 5.80 -13.47
CA ILE A 84 4.61 6.70 -13.43
C ILE A 84 4.86 7.84 -12.46
N ASP A 85 4.29 9.00 -12.74
CA ASP A 85 4.37 10.17 -11.86
C ASP A 85 3.37 10.10 -10.70
N THR A 86 3.52 11.01 -9.73
CA THR A 86 2.65 11.12 -8.56
C THR A 86 1.18 11.35 -8.96
N GLU A 87 0.91 12.15 -10.00
CA GLU A 87 -0.46 12.41 -10.45
C GLU A 87 -1.14 11.13 -10.96
N THR A 88 -0.44 10.36 -11.78
CA THR A 88 -0.92 9.09 -12.32
C THR A 88 -1.15 8.08 -11.21
N PHE A 89 -0.26 8.01 -10.22
CA PHE A 89 -0.43 7.18 -9.04
C PHE A 89 -1.70 7.57 -8.27
N LEU A 90 -1.87 8.84 -7.89
CA LEU A 90 -3.01 9.32 -7.13
C LEU A 90 -4.34 9.15 -7.88
N ARG A 91 -4.33 9.36 -9.21
CA ARG A 91 -5.47 9.09 -10.08
C ARG A 91 -5.86 7.62 -10.02
N ARG A 92 -4.89 6.70 -10.04
CA ARG A 92 -5.12 5.26 -9.91
C ARG A 92 -5.76 4.92 -8.56
N ILE A 93 -5.25 5.47 -7.46
CA ILE A 93 -5.84 5.26 -6.13
C ILE A 93 -7.28 5.75 -6.10
N ARG A 94 -7.56 6.93 -6.66
CA ARG A 94 -8.93 7.47 -6.75
C ARG A 94 -9.87 6.56 -7.55
N GLN A 95 -9.40 6.00 -8.67
CA GLN A 95 -10.23 5.21 -9.59
C GLN A 95 -10.42 3.76 -9.15
N GLU A 96 -9.35 3.11 -8.68
CA GLU A 96 -9.35 1.69 -8.35
C GLU A 96 -9.64 1.43 -6.87
N GLY A 97 -9.27 2.36 -5.97
CA GLY A 97 -9.42 2.20 -4.53
C GLY A 97 -10.83 2.50 -4.01
N GLY A 98 -11.72 3.07 -4.82
CA GLY A 98 -13.06 3.45 -4.34
C GLY A 98 -13.05 4.53 -3.26
N VAL A 99 -12.05 5.43 -3.29
CA VAL A 99 -11.87 6.49 -2.29
C VAL A 99 -13.17 7.30 -2.12
N PRO A 100 -13.71 7.45 -0.89
CA PRO A 100 -14.90 8.25 -0.62
C PRO A 100 -14.77 9.69 -1.12
N LYS A 101 -15.89 10.31 -1.52
CA LYS A 101 -15.89 11.64 -2.17
C LYS A 101 -15.31 12.76 -1.31
N ASP A 102 -15.38 12.61 0.00
CA ASP A 102 -14.89 13.52 1.03
C ASP A 102 -13.46 13.23 1.48
N VAL A 103 -12.85 12.14 1.00
CA VAL A 103 -11.47 11.76 1.29
C VAL A 103 -10.59 12.08 0.07
N SER A 104 -9.46 12.76 0.30
CA SER A 104 -8.48 12.99 -0.77
C SER A 104 -7.63 11.73 -1.02
N PRO A 105 -7.26 11.40 -2.27
CA PRO A 105 -6.31 10.33 -2.54
C PRO A 105 -4.98 10.52 -1.81
N GLU A 106 -4.53 11.77 -1.67
CA GLU A 106 -3.31 12.13 -0.95
C GLU A 106 -3.41 11.74 0.53
N SER A 107 -4.50 12.11 1.21
CA SER A 107 -4.71 11.72 2.62
C SER A 107 -4.81 10.20 2.78
N ALA A 108 -5.46 9.50 1.85
CA ALA A 108 -5.54 8.04 1.87
C ALA A 108 -4.16 7.38 1.69
N VAL A 109 -3.35 7.87 0.75
CA VAL A 109 -1.99 7.38 0.51
C VAL A 109 -1.09 7.64 1.70
N ILE A 110 -1.12 8.86 2.26
CA ILE A 110 -0.37 9.23 3.46
C ILE A 110 -0.75 8.31 4.62
N ALA A 111 -2.04 8.08 4.86
CA ALA A 111 -2.51 7.20 5.93
C ALA A 111 -1.99 5.77 5.79
N VAL A 112 -2.05 5.20 4.58
CA VAL A 112 -1.53 3.86 4.30
C VAL A 112 -0.01 3.82 4.43
N PHE A 113 0.70 4.81 3.90
CA PHE A 113 2.16 4.91 4.05
C PHE A 113 2.56 4.99 5.51
N SER A 114 1.88 5.78 6.33
CA SER A 114 2.18 5.89 7.75
C SER A 114 1.94 4.57 8.48
N ALA A 115 0.83 3.88 8.16
CA ALA A 115 0.54 2.58 8.77
C ALA A 115 1.57 1.52 8.36
N VAL A 116 1.95 1.45 7.08
CA VAL A 116 2.94 0.48 6.59
C VAL A 116 4.34 0.77 7.12
N ARG A 117 4.78 2.03 7.20
CA ARG A 117 6.11 2.36 7.71
C ARG A 117 6.35 1.88 9.14
N GLU A 118 5.31 1.78 9.96
CA GLU A 118 5.38 1.24 11.32
C GLU A 118 5.60 -0.28 11.35
N GLU A 119 5.20 -0.98 10.29
CA GLU A 119 5.33 -2.43 10.16
C GLU A 119 6.65 -2.86 9.49
N LEU A 120 7.39 -1.92 8.92
CA LEU A 120 8.62 -2.15 8.16
C LEU A 120 9.86 -1.65 8.91
N SER A 121 10.99 -2.32 8.67
CA SER A 121 12.29 -1.93 9.18
C SER A 121 12.75 -0.56 8.64
N PRO A 122 13.62 0.17 9.37
CA PRO A 122 14.19 1.43 8.88
C PRO A 122 14.94 1.28 7.55
N GLU A 123 15.68 0.18 7.36
CA GLU A 123 16.34 -0.14 6.08
C GLU A 123 15.30 -0.23 4.95
N ARG A 124 14.22 -0.98 5.15
CA ARG A 124 13.17 -1.16 4.15
C ARG A 124 12.49 0.14 3.79
N ASN A 125 12.18 0.96 4.79
CA ASN A 125 11.58 2.28 4.60
C ASN A 125 12.45 3.20 3.75
N LYS A 126 13.78 3.17 3.96
CA LYS A 126 14.75 3.95 3.17
C LYS A 126 14.87 3.42 1.73
N GLU A 127 14.86 2.11 1.57
CA GLU A 127 14.99 1.49 0.25
C GLU A 127 13.77 1.79 -0.63
N ILE A 128 12.55 1.69 -0.08
CA ILE A 128 11.30 2.03 -0.79
C ILE A 128 11.31 3.48 -1.28
N ALA A 129 11.77 4.43 -0.45
CA ALA A 129 11.84 5.85 -0.81
C ALA A 129 12.69 6.12 -2.06
N GLY A 130 13.65 5.24 -2.37
CA GLY A 130 14.48 5.34 -3.58
C GLY A 130 13.74 5.05 -4.90
N TYR A 131 12.55 4.46 -4.84
CA TYR A 131 11.73 4.11 -6.01
C TYR A 131 10.51 5.02 -6.18
N LEU A 132 10.27 5.92 -5.22
CA LEU A 132 9.10 6.80 -5.25
C LEU A 132 9.37 8.03 -6.15
N PRO A 133 8.41 8.39 -7.02
CA PRO A 133 8.37 9.70 -7.67
C PRO A 133 8.40 10.84 -6.65
N ASP A 134 8.95 12.00 -7.01
CA ASP A 134 9.22 13.12 -6.10
C ASP A 134 8.05 13.45 -5.14
N GLY A 135 6.83 13.60 -5.66
CA GLY A 135 5.67 13.93 -4.82
C GLY A 135 5.29 12.81 -3.84
N LEU A 136 5.41 11.55 -4.24
CA LEU A 136 5.16 10.40 -3.35
C LEU A 136 6.28 10.23 -2.34
N LYS A 137 7.52 10.52 -2.73
CA LYS A 137 8.67 10.51 -1.84
C LYS A 137 8.49 11.54 -0.72
N VAL A 138 8.02 12.74 -1.05
CA VAL A 138 7.66 13.76 -0.05
C VAL A 138 6.58 13.24 0.91
N MET A 139 5.50 12.64 0.39
CA MET A 139 4.46 12.02 1.24
C MET A 139 4.99 10.90 2.12
N TRP A 140 5.97 10.13 1.63
CA TRP A 140 6.59 9.02 2.36
C TRP A 140 7.58 9.49 3.42
N GLU A 141 8.32 10.58 3.19
CA GLU A 141 9.38 11.06 4.11
C GLU A 141 8.86 12.04 5.17
N GLN A 142 7.75 12.73 4.92
CA GLN A 142 7.18 13.74 5.84
C GLN A 142 6.28 13.18 6.94
N ILE A 143 6.17 11.86 7.03
CA ILE A 143 5.39 11.14 8.06
C ILE A 143 6.24 10.53 9.16
#